data_AF-A0A257W818-F1
#
_entry.id   AF-A0A257W818-F1
#
_cell.length_a   1.000
_cell.length_b   1.000
_cell.length_c   1.000
_cell.angle_alpha   90.00
_cell.angle_beta   90.00
_cell.angle_gamma   90.00
#
_symmetry.space_group_name_H-M   'P 1'
#
loop_
_entity.id
_entity.type
_entity.pdbx_description
1 polymer ?
#
loop_
_entity_poly.entity_id
_entity_poly.type
_entity_poly.pdbx_seq_one_letter_code
_entity_poly.pdbx_strand_id
1 'polypeptide(L)' 'MRAGSQIIGFGHSDKGSESFFSFNPATGQPNPFQFLKATPDEVNLAAEKAAAAFQRYSKKTG' A
#
# COMPACT_ATOMS: atom_id res chain seq x y z
N MET A 1 1.08 -0.15 13.81
CA MET A 1 0.73 -0.53 12.43
C MET A 1 -0.80 -0.59 12.36
N ARG A 2 -1.44 0.20 11.49
CA ARG A 2 -2.88 0.09 11.23
C ARG A 2 -3.10 -0.83 10.04
N ALA A 3 -4.03 -1.78 10.16
CA ALA A 3 -4.46 -2.58 9.03
C ALA A 3 -5.00 -1.65 7.93
N GLY A 4 -4.62 -1.89 6.68
CA GLY A 4 -5.03 -1.06 5.53
C GLY A 4 -4.22 0.22 5.29
N SER A 5 -3.10 0.40 6.00
CA SER A 5 -2.11 1.43 5.67
C SER A 5 -1.16 0.98 4.56
N GLN A 6 -0.61 1.94 3.82
CA GLN A 6 0.24 1.68 2.66
C GLN A 6 1.66 1.41 3.12
N ILE A 7 2.24 0.32 2.62
CA ILE A 7 3.63 -0.02 2.87
C ILE A 7 4.47 0.64 1.77
N ILE A 8 5.26 1.65 2.15
CA ILE A 8 6.06 2.45 1.22
C ILE A 8 7.53 2.35 1.64
N GLY A 9 8.31 1.55 0.90
CA GLY A 9 9.67 1.19 1.30
C GLY A 9 9.66 0.38 2.61
N PHE A 10 10.29 0.91 3.67
CA PHE A 10 10.26 0.32 5.01
C PHE A 10 9.29 1.03 5.97
N GLY A 11 8.50 1.97 5.45
CA GLY A 11 7.56 2.79 6.23
C GLY A 11 6.10 2.44 5.95
N HIS A 12 5.21 3.01 6.76
CA HIS A 12 3.76 2.96 6.58
C HIS A 12 3.21 4.37 6.37
N SER A 13 2.20 4.52 5.53
CA SER A 13 1.52 5.79 5.27
C SER A 13 0.00 5.59 5.16
N ASP A 14 -0.76 6.52 5.72
CA ASP A 14 -2.23 6.48 5.79
C ASP A 14 -2.84 7.88 5.57
N LYS A 15 -2.31 8.65 4.62
CA LYS A 15 -2.69 10.06 4.38
C LYS A 15 -4.00 10.22 3.60
N GLY A 16 -4.49 9.14 2.98
CA GLY A 16 -5.77 9.12 2.28
C GLY A 16 -6.96 9.38 3.19
N SER A 17 -7.98 10.05 2.66
CA SER A 17 -9.24 10.32 3.37
C SER A 17 -10.39 9.39 2.95
N GLU A 18 -10.33 8.82 1.75
CA GLU A 18 -11.34 7.90 1.24
C GLU A 18 -11.05 6.48 1.75
N SER A 19 -12.01 5.87 2.44
CA SER A 19 -11.88 4.51 2.97
C SER A 19 -12.80 3.52 2.26
N PHE A 20 -12.35 2.28 2.09
CA PHE A 20 -13.13 1.21 1.47
C PHE A 20 -12.90 -0.12 2.17
N PHE A 21 -13.78 -1.08 1.91
CA PHE A 21 -13.73 -2.44 2.45
C PHE A 21 -13.67 -3.43 1.30
N SER A 22 -13.06 -4.59 1.54
CA SER A 22 -13.24 -5.75 0.66
C SER A 22 -14.51 -6.50 1.05
N PHE A 23 -15.06 -7.27 0.12
CA PHE A 23 -16.27 -8.07 0.36
C PHE A 23 -15.94 -9.56 0.27
N ASN A 24 -16.57 -10.37 1.12
CA ASN A 24 -16.50 -11.82 1.01
C ASN A 24 -17.35 -12.26 -0.20
N PRO A 25 -16.75 -12.91 -1.23
CA PRO A 25 -17.49 -13.28 -2.43
C PRO A 25 -18.57 -14.34 -2.19
N ALA A 26 -18.48 -15.14 -1.12
CA ALA A 26 -19.46 -16.17 -0.80
C ALA A 26 -20.72 -15.61 -0.09
N THR A 27 -20.58 -14.52 0.68
CA THR A 27 -21.68 -13.97 1.50
C THR A 27 -22.11 -12.58 1.07
N GLY A 28 -21.32 -11.89 0.23
CA GLY A 28 -21.53 -10.49 -0.15
C GLY A 28 -21.33 -9.49 1.00
N GLN A 29 -20.90 -9.94 2.18
CA GLN A 29 -20.73 -9.08 3.35
C GLN A 29 -19.35 -8.41 3.37
N PRO A 30 -19.23 -7.19 3.90
CA PRO A 30 -17.94 -6.52 4.04
C PRO A 30 -17.04 -7.27 5.03
N ASN A 31 -15.76 -7.39 4.68
CA ASN A 31 -14.72 -7.92 5.55
C ASN A 31 -14.39 -6.90 6.66
N PRO A 32 -13.86 -7.34 7.81
CA PRO A 32 -13.59 -6.47 8.95
C PRO A 32 -12.43 -5.47 8.73
N PHE A 33 -11.70 -5.60 7.61
CA PHE A 33 -10.54 -4.76 7.31
C PHE A 33 -10.95 -3.54 6.48
N GLN A 34 -10.68 -2.36 7.04
CA GLN A 34 -10.82 -1.08 6.36
C GLN A 34 -9.49 -0.70 5.70
N PHE A 35 -9.54 -0.21 4.46
CA PHE A 35 -8.41 0.29 3.71
C PHE A 35 -8.60 1.77 3.41
N LEU A 36 -7.49 2.51 3.34
CA LEU A 36 -7.49 3.88 2.86
C LEU A 36 -7.00 3.91 1.42
N LYS A 37 -7.58 4.79 0.61
CA LYS A 37 -7.12 5.01 -0.77
C LYS A 37 -5.86 5.85 -0.74
N ALA A 38 -4.81 5.37 -1.41
CA ALA A 38 -3.54 6.09 -1.48
C ALA A 38 -3.70 7.45 -2.16
N THR A 39 -3.04 8.49 -1.63
CA THR A 39 -2.97 9.79 -2.29
C THR A 39 -1.97 9.77 -3.45
N PRO A 40 -2.04 10.72 -4.39
CA PRO A 40 -1.02 10.87 -5.43
C PRO A 40 0.40 11.00 -4.86
N ASP A 41 0.56 11.69 -3.73
CA ASP A 41 1.86 11.85 -3.06
C ASP A 41 2.40 10.52 -2.52
N GLU A 42 1.53 9.68 -1.96
CA GLU A 42 1.91 8.34 -1.49
C GLU A 42 2.33 7.44 -2.66
N VAL A 43 1.61 7.52 -3.79
CA VAL A 43 1.96 6.80 -5.02
C VAL A 43 3.30 7.27 -5.57
N ASN A 44 3.54 8.58 -5.64
CA ASN A 44 4.80 9.17 -6.09
C ASN A 44 5.96 8.74 -5.19
N LEU A 45 5.79 8.83 -3.87
CA LEU A 45 6.79 8.40 -2.91
C LEU A 45 7.11 6.90 -3.06
N ALA A 46 6.10 6.06 -3.31
CA ALA A 46 6.31 4.64 -3.58
C ALA A 46 7.13 4.41 -4.85
N ALA A 47 6.83 5.13 -5.93
CA ALA A 47 7.60 5.06 -7.18
C ALA A 47 9.06 5.47 -6.98
N GLU A 48 9.32 6.57 -6.27
CA GLU A 48 10.67 7.04 -5.94
C GLU A 48 11.46 6.01 -5.13
N LYS A 49 10.85 5.44 -4.08
CA LYS A 49 11.48 4.42 -3.25
C LYS A 49 11.76 3.14 -4.04
N ALA A 50 10.84 2.73 -4.90
CA ALA A 50 11.02 1.58 -5.78
C ALA A 50 12.16 1.79 -6.78
N ALA A 51 12.25 2.96 -7.42
CA ALA A 51 13.33 3.31 -8.33
C ALA A 51 14.70 3.28 -7.65
N ALA A 52 14.80 3.84 -6.44
CA ALA A 52 16.04 3.81 -5.65
C ALA A 52 16.43 2.38 -5.22
N ALA A 53 15.44 1.55 -4.84
CA ALA A 53 15.67 0.16 -4.48
C ALA A 53 16.12 -0.68 -5.69
N PHE A 54 15.51 -0.46 -6.85
CA PHE A 54 15.84 -1.20 -8.08
C PHE A 54 17.32 -1.11 -8.44
N GLN A 55 17.95 0.06 -8.31
CA GLN A 55 19.38 0.23 -8.57
C GLN A 55 20.28 -0.70 -7.73
N ARG A 56 19.80 -1.10 -6.53
CA ARG A 56 20.53 -1.96 -5.59
C ARG A 56 20.16 -3.43 -5.74
N TYR A 57 18.88 -3.73 -5.93
CA TYR A 57 18.37 -5.10 -5.95
C TYR A 57 18.44 -5.75 -7.34
N SER A 58 18.40 -4.99 -8.43
CA SER A 58 18.48 -5.53 -9.80
C SER A 58 19.81 -6.26 -10.10
N LYS A 59 20.85 -5.95 -9.34
CA LYS A 59 22.20 -6.53 -9.49
C LYS A 59 22.45 -7.71 -8.56
N LYS A 60 21.51 -8.02 -7.66
CA LYS A 60 21.63 -9.16 -6.76
C LYS A 60 21.12 -10.40 -7.49
N THR A 61 21.95 -11.44 -7.56
CA THR A 61 21.53 -12.76 -8.01
C THR A 61 20.75 -13.43 -6.88
N GLY A 62 19.58 -13.98 -7.21
CA GLY A 62 18.74 -14.76 -6.29
C GLY A 62 19.24 -16.18 -6.11
#